data_AF-A0A6G1X7P6-F1
#
_entry.id   AF-A0A6G1X7P6-F1
#
_cell.length_a   1.000
_cell.length_b   1.000
_cell.length_c   1.000
_cell.angle_alpha   90.00
_cell.angle_beta   90.00
_cell.angle_gamma   90.00
#
_symmetry.space_group_name_H-M   'P 1'
#
loop_
_entity.id
_entity.type
_entity.pdbx_description
1 polymer ?
#
loop_
_entity_poly.entity_id
_entity_poly.type
_entity_poly.pdbx_seq_one_letter_code
_entity_poly.pdbx_strand_id
1 'polypeptide(L)'
;MEEIARKLNINIYYGDSSFRFGNNIVLKKSSKQKEWQDFGHELCHVLWHEGNQLNMPLPFRDLQEWQSINFAHHFCAPTFMLLELKDVNVYNIMETFNVDYCFAKKRMGMFVQRIFNGGVVI
;
A
#
# COMPACT_ATOMS: atom_id res chain seq x y z
N MET A 1 6.14 -9.85 -1.36
CA MET A 1 4.76 -10.08 -1.87
C MET A 1 4.37 -11.55 -1.85
N GLU A 2 5.12 -12.47 -2.48
CA GLU A 2 4.72 -13.89 -2.66
C GLU A 2 4.38 -14.62 -1.35
N GLU A 3 5.24 -14.47 -0.33
CA GLU A 3 5.00 -15.11 0.97
C GLU A 3 3.73 -14.60 1.68
N ILE A 4 3.40 -13.32 1.50
CA ILE A 4 2.18 -12.73 2.05
C ILE A 4 0.96 -13.28 1.32
N ALA A 5 1.01 -13.29 -0.01
CA ALA A 5 -0.07 -13.83 -0.83
C ALA A 5 -0.33 -15.31 -0.51
N ARG A 6 0.73 -16.12 -0.40
CA ARG A 6 0.65 -17.54 -0.01
C ARG A 6 -0.03 -17.72 1.35
N LYS A 7 0.36 -16.93 2.36
CA LYS A 7 -0.23 -17.00 3.72
C LYS A 7 -1.70 -16.58 3.75
N LEU A 8 -2.11 -15.69 2.84
CA LEU A 8 -3.48 -15.20 2.74
C LEU A 8 -4.32 -15.96 1.70
N ASN A 9 -3.76 -17.02 1.11
CA ASN A 9 -4.41 -17.80 0.03
C ASN A 9 -4.82 -16.95 -1.19
N ILE A 10 -3.99 -15.95 -1.52
CA ILE A 10 -4.18 -15.04 -2.66
C ILE A 10 -3.31 -15.51 -3.82
N ASN A 11 -3.89 -15.60 -5.02
CA ASN A 11 -3.12 -15.84 -6.23
C ASN A 11 -2.65 -14.52 -6.84
N ILE A 12 -1.42 -14.49 -7.37
CA ILE A 12 -0.87 -13.34 -8.09
C ILE A 12 -0.72 -13.69 -9.57
N TYR A 13 -1.26 -12.84 -10.43
CA TYR A 13 -1.11 -12.90 -11.89
C TYR A 13 -0.52 -11.59 -12.41
N TYR A 14 -0.08 -11.59 -13.67
CA TYR A 14 0.37 -10.39 -14.36
C TYR A 14 -0.53 -10.08 -15.56
N GLY A 15 -0.81 -8.80 -15.79
CA GLY A 15 -1.65 -8.33 -16.89
C GLY A 15 -1.34 -6.88 -17.29
N ASP A 16 -2.26 -6.26 -18.05
CA ASP A 16 -2.07 -4.90 -18.59
C ASP A 16 -2.32 -3.79 -17.55
N SER A 17 -3.10 -4.10 -16.51
CA SER A 17 -3.41 -3.23 -15.39
C SER A 17 -3.39 -4.01 -14.07
N SER A 18 -3.20 -3.28 -12.97
CA SER A 18 -3.32 -3.83 -11.61
C SER A 18 -4.80 -3.76 -11.18
N PHE A 19 -5.33 -4.86 -10.64
CA PHE A 19 -6.69 -4.95 -10.09
C PHE A 19 -6.90 -6.24 -9.28
N ARG A 20 -7.91 -6.23 -8.41
CA ARG A 20 -8.40 -7.39 -7.65
C ARG A 20 -9.63 -8.04 -8.30
N PHE A 21 -9.68 -9.37 -8.32
CA PHE A 21 -10.88 -10.14 -8.66
C PHE A 21 -11.02 -11.40 -7.79
N GLY A 22 -12.05 -11.44 -6.95
CA GLY A 22 -12.18 -12.46 -5.91
C GLY A 22 -10.95 -12.47 -5.01
N ASN A 23 -10.35 -13.65 -4.82
CA ASN A 23 -9.11 -13.81 -4.05
C ASN A 23 -7.84 -13.75 -4.91
N ASN A 24 -7.91 -13.10 -6.06
CA ASN A 24 -6.80 -12.99 -7.00
C ASN A 24 -6.42 -11.52 -7.16
N ILE A 25 -5.11 -11.27 -7.24
CA ILE A 25 -4.53 -9.97 -7.57
C ILE A 25 -3.85 -10.10 -8.93
N VAL A 26 -4.22 -9.23 -9.86
CA VAL A 26 -3.50 -9.03 -11.11
C VAL A 26 -2.63 -7.79 -10.93
N LEU A 27 -1.35 -7.88 -11.31
CA LEU A 27 -0.42 -6.75 -11.28
C LEU A 27 0.05 -6.40 -12.67
N LYS A 28 0.19 -5.10 -12.94
CA LYS A 28 0.93 -4.65 -14.12
C LYS A 28 2.42 -4.83 -13.89
N LYS A 29 3.09 -5.54 -14.80
CA LYS A 29 4.54 -5.76 -14.71
C LYS A 29 5.28 -4.43 -14.79
N SER A 30 6.18 -4.17 -13.83
CA SER A 30 6.87 -2.89 -13.69
C SER A 30 8.17 -3.04 -12.90
N SER A 31 8.64 -1.97 -12.24
CA SER A 31 9.71 -2.08 -11.26
C SER A 31 9.24 -2.87 -10.03
N LYS A 32 10.17 -3.54 -9.34
CA LYS A 32 9.85 -4.26 -8.10
C LYS A 32 9.26 -3.38 -7.01
N GLN A 33 9.68 -2.12 -6.98
CA GLN A 33 9.10 -1.13 -6.08
C GLN A 33 7.63 -0.85 -6.41
N LYS A 34 7.31 -0.68 -7.70
CA LYS A 34 5.93 -0.40 -8.13
C LYS A 34 5.03 -1.62 -7.95
N GLU A 35 5.51 -2.81 -8.31
CA GLU A 35 4.79 -4.07 -8.08
C GLU A 35 4.48 -4.29 -6.59
N TRP A 36 5.41 -3.93 -5.70
CA TRP A 36 5.19 -4.02 -4.24
C TRP A 36 4.10 -3.07 -3.74
N GLN A 37 4.10 -1.83 -4.23
CA GLN A 37 3.12 -0.81 -3.84
C GLN A 37 1.73 -1.14 -4.40
N ASP A 38 1.66 -1.59 -5.66
CA ASP A 38 0.42 -2.01 -6.30
C ASP A 38 -0.14 -3.24 -5.59
N PHE A 39 0.70 -4.21 -5.23
CA PHE A 39 0.28 -5.33 -4.39
C PHE A 39 -0.31 -4.85 -3.06
N GLY A 40 0.31 -3.88 -2.38
CA GLY A 40 -0.23 -3.32 -1.14
C GLY A 40 -1.60 -2.67 -1.32
N HIS A 41 -1.81 -1.96 -2.43
CA HIS A 41 -3.09 -1.35 -2.78
C HIS A 41 -4.17 -2.40 -3.06
N GLU A 42 -3.90 -3.36 -3.94
CA GLU A 42 -4.84 -4.44 -4.27
C GLU A 42 -5.13 -5.36 -3.08
N LEU A 43 -4.16 -5.54 -2.19
CA LEU A 43 -4.36 -6.29 -0.96
C LEU A 43 -5.43 -5.63 -0.06
N CYS A 44 -5.51 -4.30 -0.02
CA CYS A 44 -6.59 -3.62 0.69
C CYS A 44 -7.96 -3.98 0.08
N HIS A 45 -8.07 -3.99 -1.25
CA HIS A 45 -9.30 -4.41 -1.92
C HIS A 45 -9.66 -5.88 -1.65
N VAL A 46 -8.68 -6.77 -1.47
CA VAL A 46 -8.95 -8.15 -1.05
C VAL A 46 -9.48 -8.18 0.38
N LEU A 47 -8.85 -7.46 1.30
CA LEU A 47 -9.11 -7.59 2.74
C LEU A 47 -10.31 -6.79 3.25
N TRP A 48 -10.53 -5.59 2.72
CA TRP A 48 -11.42 -4.58 3.33
C TRP A 48 -12.63 -4.24 2.48
N HIS A 49 -12.60 -4.51 1.18
CA HIS A 49 -13.62 -4.04 0.25
C HIS A 49 -14.42 -5.19 -0.36
N GLU A 50 -15.73 -4.99 -0.40
CA GLU A 50 -16.69 -5.88 -1.04
C GLU A 50 -17.50 -5.11 -2.10
N GLY A 51 -18.13 -5.88 -2.99
CA GLY A 51 -18.97 -5.35 -4.08
C GLY A 51 -18.24 -5.19 -5.42
N ASN A 52 -19.02 -4.88 -6.46
CA ASN A 52 -18.49 -4.66 -7.79
C ASN A 52 -18.29 -3.16 -8.03
N GLN A 53 -17.03 -2.70 -8.04
CA GLN A 53 -16.68 -1.29 -8.25
C GLN A 53 -17.20 -0.73 -9.58
N LEU A 54 -17.43 -1.56 -10.61
CA LEU A 54 -18.00 -1.11 -11.89
C LEU A 54 -19.46 -0.68 -11.77
N ASN A 55 -20.19 -1.25 -10.81
CA ASN A 55 -21.60 -0.96 -10.55
C ASN A 55 -21.79 -0.08 -9.30
N MET A 56 -20.69 0.36 -8.68
CA MET A 56 -20.71 1.14 -7.45
C MET A 56 -20.91 2.63 -7.75
N PRO A 57 -21.76 3.35 -7.00
CA PRO A 57 -21.86 4.80 -7.13
C PRO A 57 -20.50 5.47 -6.86
N LEU A 58 -20.17 6.49 -7.66
CA LEU A 58 -18.85 7.13 -7.66
C LEU A 58 -18.30 7.48 -6.26
N PRO A 59 -19.08 8.07 -5.33
CA PRO A 59 -18.54 8.43 -4.02
C PRO A 59 -18.05 7.23 -3.19
N PHE A 60 -18.70 6.07 -3.31
CA PHE A 60 -18.30 4.87 -2.61
C PHE A 60 -17.06 4.24 -3.24
N ARG A 61 -16.96 4.28 -4.58
CA ARG A 61 -15.76 3.80 -5.28
C ARG A 61 -14.56 4.66 -4.90
N ASP A 62 -14.72 5.98 -4.94
CA ASP A 62 -13.66 6.91 -4.55
C ASP A 62 -13.23 6.62 -3.10
N LEU A 63 -14.17 6.48 -2.16
CA LEU A 63 -13.86 6.13 -0.78
C LEU A 63 -12.98 4.86 -0.67
N GLN A 64 -13.32 3.79 -1.39
CA GLN A 64 -12.50 2.57 -1.42
C GLN A 64 -11.09 2.84 -1.94
N GLU A 65 -10.94 3.63 -3.01
CA GLU A 65 -9.62 4.00 -3.55
C GLU A 65 -8.79 4.81 -2.54
N TRP A 66 -9.40 5.78 -1.85
CA TRP A 66 -8.75 6.56 -0.79
C TRP A 66 -8.27 5.65 0.35
N GLN A 67 -9.11 4.69 0.76
CA GLN A 67 -8.77 3.70 1.80
C GLN A 67 -7.62 2.80 1.35
N SER A 68 -7.65 2.28 0.13
CA SER A 68 -6.60 1.43 -0.43
C SER A 68 -5.25 2.14 -0.57
N ILE A 69 -5.25 3.40 -1.03
CA ILE A 69 -4.04 4.23 -1.10
C ILE A 69 -3.44 4.45 0.29
N ASN A 70 -4.27 4.81 1.27
CA ASN A 70 -3.81 5.03 2.64
C ASN A 70 -3.29 3.73 3.29
N PHE A 71 -4.00 2.62 3.08
CA PHE A 71 -3.57 1.30 3.52
C PHE A 71 -2.21 0.93 2.93
N ALA A 72 -2.03 1.06 1.62
CA ALA A 72 -0.78 0.71 0.94
C ALA A 72 0.41 1.44 1.55
N HIS A 73 0.30 2.74 1.82
CA HIS A 73 1.38 3.51 2.45
C HIS A 73 1.77 2.98 3.84
N HIS A 74 0.80 2.59 4.66
CA HIS A 74 1.09 2.03 5.98
C HIS A 74 1.53 0.57 5.93
N PHE A 75 1.06 -0.20 4.96
CA PHE A 75 1.42 -1.59 4.79
C PHE A 75 2.84 -1.74 4.23
N CYS A 76 3.18 -1.00 3.16
CA CYS A 76 4.48 -1.07 2.52
C CYS A 76 5.59 -0.42 3.35
N ALA A 77 5.27 0.60 4.16
CA ALA A 77 6.22 1.29 5.05
C ALA A 77 5.59 1.56 6.43
N PRO A 78 5.57 0.56 7.33
CA PRO A 78 4.84 0.65 8.60
C PRO A 78 5.38 1.71 9.55
N THR A 79 4.47 2.39 10.27
CA THR A 79 4.85 3.45 11.22
C THR A 79 5.76 2.94 12.32
N PHE A 80 5.50 1.76 12.87
CA PHE A 80 6.33 1.20 13.93
C PHE A 80 7.76 0.91 13.46
N MET A 81 7.94 0.45 12.22
CA MET A 81 9.27 0.25 11.63
C MET A 81 9.97 1.59 11.34
N LEU A 82 9.22 2.63 10.95
CA LEU A 82 9.81 3.98 10.78
C LEU A 82 10.32 4.57 12.10
N LEU A 83 9.65 4.29 13.22
CA LEU A 83 10.10 4.74 14.54
C LEU A 83 11.42 4.08 14.97
N GLU A 84 11.77 2.93 14.41
CA GLU A 84 13.00 2.20 14.70
C GLU A 84 14.19 2.65 13.83
N LEU A 85 13.95 3.48 12.80
CA LEU A 85 15.02 4.01 11.96
C LEU A 85 15.82 5.08 12.72
N LYS A 86 17.15 4.98 12.65
CA LYS A 86 18.05 5.98 13.23
C LYS A 86 17.91 7.37 12.58
N ASP A 87 17.66 7.38 11.28
CA ASP A 87 17.42 8.60 10.50
C ASP A 87 16.28 8.33 9.51
N VAL A 88 15.20 9.10 9.65
CA VAL A 88 14.01 8.97 8.79
C VAL A 88 14.09 10.04 7.70
N ASN A 89 14.59 9.64 6.54
CA ASN A 89 14.61 10.46 5.33
C ASN A 89 14.05 9.66 4.13
N VAL A 90 13.74 10.36 3.02
CA VAL A 90 13.10 9.74 1.85
C VAL A 90 13.92 8.56 1.30
N TYR A 91 15.25 8.69 1.22
CA TYR A 91 16.12 7.65 0.67
C TYR A 91 16.18 6.43 1.57
N ASN A 92 16.31 6.61 2.88
CA ASN A 92 16.27 5.50 3.84
C ASN A 92 14.93 4.75 3.78
N ILE A 93 13.81 5.45 3.58
CA ILE A 93 12.49 4.83 3.41
C ILE A 93 12.45 4.02 2.10
N MET A 94 12.93 4.59 0.99
CA MET A 94 12.97 3.89 -0.29
C MET A 94 13.76 2.58 -0.20
N GLU A 95 14.96 2.65 0.36
CA GLU A 95 15.88 1.51 0.46
C GLU A 95 15.36 0.45 1.43
N THR A 96 14.91 0.86 2.63
CA THR A 96 14.46 -0.08 3.68
C THR A 96 13.18 -0.79 3.29
N PHE A 97 12.23 -0.08 2.68
CA PHE A 97 10.89 -0.62 2.40
C PHE A 97 10.67 -0.99 0.94
N ASN A 98 11.70 -0.85 0.09
CA ASN A 98 11.66 -1.13 -1.33
C ASN A 98 10.47 -0.45 -2.03
N VAL A 99 10.32 0.86 -1.81
CA VAL A 99 9.29 1.72 -2.45
C VAL A 99 9.95 2.80 -3.28
N ASP A 100 9.22 3.37 -4.25
CA ASP A 100 9.73 4.44 -5.08
C ASP A 100 9.77 5.78 -4.34
N TYR A 101 10.42 6.76 -4.96
CA TYR A 101 10.63 8.09 -4.40
C TYR A 101 9.32 8.81 -4.06
N CYS A 102 8.34 8.78 -4.95
CA CYS A 102 7.07 9.48 -4.75
C CYS A 102 6.31 8.87 -3.57
N PHE A 103 6.30 7.55 -3.49
CA PHE A 103 5.68 6.80 -2.41
C PHE A 103 6.37 7.08 -1.06
N ALA A 104 7.70 7.02 -1.02
CA ALA A 104 8.49 7.32 0.18
C ALA A 104 8.30 8.76 0.65
N LYS A 105 8.31 9.73 -0.28
CA LYS A 105 8.09 11.15 0.04
C LYS A 105 6.71 11.40 0.64
N LYS A 106 5.66 10.81 0.05
CA LYS A 106 4.30 10.91 0.61
C LYS A 106 4.23 10.27 2.00
N ARG A 107 4.83 9.09 2.16
CA ARG A 107 4.85 8.36 3.41
C ARG A 107 5.58 9.11 4.54
N MET A 108 6.70 9.76 4.21
CA MET A 108 7.44 10.62 5.14
C MET A 108 6.56 11.78 5.62
N GLY A 109 5.83 12.44 4.71
CA GLY A 109 4.89 13.50 5.08
C GLY A 109 3.80 13.02 6.04
N MET A 110 3.23 11.83 5.80
CA MET A 110 2.25 11.22 6.71
C MET A 110 2.85 10.89 8.09
N PHE A 111 4.09 10.40 8.11
CA PHE A 111 4.82 10.10 9.36
C PHE A 111 5.03 11.38 10.18
N VAL A 112 5.56 12.41 9.54
CA VAL A 112 5.84 13.71 10.14
C VAL A 112 4.57 14.34 10.72
N GLN A 113 3.47 14.38 9.96
CA GLN A 113 2.17 14.86 10.48
C GLN A 113 1.71 14.10 11.72
N ARG A 114 1.87 12.78 11.75
CA ARG A 114 1.45 11.96 12.88
C ARG A 114 2.26 12.26 14.15
N ILE A 115 3.57 12.47 14.01
CA ILE A 115 4.47 12.81 15.12
C ILE A 115 4.14 14.21 15.66
N PHE A 116 3.97 15.21 14.78
CA PHE A 116 3.65 16.57 15.20
C PHE A 116 2.25 16.73 15.81
N ASN A 117 1.27 15.94 15.37
CA ASN A 117 -0.10 15.99 15.89
C ASN A 117 -0.31 15.17 17.17
N GLY A 118 0.76 14.74 17.85
CA GLY A 118 0.68 14.08 19.17
C GLY A 118 0.15 12.63 19.13
N GLY A 119 0.10 11.99 17.96
CA GLY A 119 -0.44 10.64 17.79
C GLY A 119 0.50 9.50 18.23
N VAL A 120 1.64 9.83 18.84
CA VAL A 120 2.64 8.88 19.35
C VAL A 120 3.13 9.43 20.70
N VAL A 121 2.66 8.83 21.79
CA VAL A 121 3.30 8.96 23.10
C VAL A 121 4.55 8.09 23.02
N ILE A 122 5.72 8.73 23.02
CA ILE A 122 7.02 8.06 23.15
C ILE A 122 7.20 7.58 24.59
#